data_AF-A0A920KLE0-F1
#
_entry.id   AF-A0A920KLE0-F1
#
_cell.length_a   1.000
_cell.length_b   1.000
_cell.length_c   1.000
_cell.angle_alpha   90.00
_cell.angle_beta   90.00
_cell.angle_gamma   90.00
#
_symmetry.space_group_name_H-M   'P 1'
#
loop_
_entity.id
_entity.type
_entity.pdbx_description
1 polymer ?
#
loop_
_entity_poly.entity_id
_entity_poly.type
_entity_poly.pdbx_seq_one_letter_code
_entity_poly.pdbx_strand_id
1 'polypeptide(L)'
;MHRKVQLIVSGGIRSGADVAKAMAMGADAVSIGSAAMIALNCNADMYPEDYEKLGTAAGYCHHCHTGKCPVGVATQDPELEKRLEPELAGKRVKNYLATLTLELQTLARANGKSDVRNLEPEDLAALTVEAAAMARVPLAGTNWIPGHEL
;
A
#
# COMPACT_ATOMS: atom_id res chain seq x y z
N MET A 1 8.32 -17.84 -14.47
CA MET A 1 9.19 -16.67 -14.65
C MET A 1 9.08 -16.25 -16.11
N HIS A 2 8.32 -15.17 -16.41
CA HIS A 2 8.02 -14.76 -17.78
C HIS A 2 9.04 -13.79 -18.40
N ARG A 3 10.05 -13.34 -17.63
CA ARG A 3 11.15 -12.47 -18.08
C ARG A 3 12.42 -12.67 -17.25
N LYS A 4 13.57 -12.24 -17.78
CA LYS A 4 14.92 -12.42 -17.19
C LYS A 4 15.13 -11.65 -15.88
N VAL A 5 14.47 -10.52 -15.70
CA VAL A 5 14.55 -9.66 -14.50
C VAL A 5 13.16 -9.56 -13.89
N GLN A 6 13.08 -9.58 -12.55
CA GLN A 6 11.82 -9.36 -11.83
C GLN A 6 11.76 -7.92 -11.31
N LEU A 7 10.62 -7.26 -11.47
CA LEU A 7 10.34 -5.89 -11.07
C LEU A 7 9.48 -5.88 -9.80
N ILE A 8 9.98 -5.23 -8.74
CA ILE A 8 9.26 -5.05 -7.49
C ILE A 8 8.93 -3.56 -7.34
N VAL A 9 7.64 -3.22 -7.29
CA VAL A 9 7.19 -1.85 -7.07
C VAL A 9 7.04 -1.58 -5.57
N SER A 10 7.56 -0.45 -5.10
CA SER A 10 7.45 -0.01 -3.71
C SER A 10 7.01 1.45 -3.65
N GLY A 11 6.25 1.79 -2.59
CA GLY A 11 5.75 3.14 -2.35
C GLY A 11 4.24 3.25 -2.60
N GLY A 12 3.50 3.78 -1.61
CA GLY A 12 2.07 4.07 -1.74
C GLY A 12 1.11 2.88 -1.75
N ILE A 13 1.60 1.64 -1.74
CA ILE A 13 0.78 0.41 -1.75
C ILE A 13 0.07 0.21 -0.40
N ARG A 14 -1.26 0.35 -0.40
CA ARG A 14 -2.08 0.29 0.82
C ARG A 14 -3.33 -0.59 0.71
N SER A 15 -3.69 -1.00 -0.51
CA SER A 15 -4.92 -1.74 -0.81
C SER A 15 -4.70 -2.77 -1.90
N GLY A 16 -5.64 -3.71 -2.07
CA GLY A 16 -5.59 -4.66 -3.18
C GLY A 16 -5.69 -3.97 -4.54
N ALA A 17 -6.37 -2.82 -4.62
CA ALA A 17 -6.44 -2.00 -5.83
C ALA A 17 -5.09 -1.39 -6.22
N ASP A 18 -4.28 -0.97 -5.25
CA ASP A 18 -2.92 -0.48 -5.53
C ASP A 18 -2.04 -1.62 -6.06
N VAL A 19 -2.16 -2.82 -5.48
CA VAL A 19 -1.47 -4.01 -5.98
C VAL A 19 -1.90 -4.34 -7.41
N ALA A 20 -3.22 -4.36 -7.67
CA ALA A 20 -3.76 -4.70 -8.98
C ALA A 20 -3.24 -3.74 -10.06
N LYS A 21 -3.23 -2.43 -9.79
CA LYS A 21 -2.66 -1.41 -10.69
C LYS A 21 -1.18 -1.66 -10.95
N ALA A 22 -0.39 -1.89 -9.91
CA ALA A 22 1.05 -2.15 -10.06
C ALA A 22 1.31 -3.41 -10.89
N MET A 23 0.59 -4.50 -10.63
CA MET A 23 0.68 -5.74 -11.38
C MET A 23 0.27 -5.56 -12.84
N ALA A 24 -0.86 -4.90 -13.11
CA ALA A 24 -1.33 -4.56 -14.45
C ALA A 24 -0.32 -3.72 -15.24
N MET A 25 0.36 -2.78 -14.59
CA MET A 25 1.46 -2.00 -15.18
C MET A 25 2.78 -2.77 -15.32
N GLY A 26 2.77 -4.08 -15.03
CA GLY A 26 3.89 -4.97 -15.27
C GLY A 26 4.81 -5.19 -14.07
N ALA A 27 4.38 -4.93 -12.84
CA ALA A 27 5.13 -5.37 -11.65
C ALA A 27 5.01 -6.89 -11.44
N ASP A 28 6.09 -7.54 -11.00
CA ASP A 28 6.08 -8.96 -10.64
C ASP A 28 5.71 -9.15 -9.16
N ALA A 29 5.99 -8.15 -8.32
CA ALA A 29 5.56 -8.09 -6.94
C ALA A 29 5.46 -6.63 -6.45
N VAL A 30 4.85 -6.45 -5.29
CA VAL A 30 4.80 -5.17 -4.58
C VAL A 30 5.43 -5.28 -3.20
N SER A 31 6.00 -4.18 -2.74
CA SER A 31 6.51 -4.01 -1.38
C SER A 31 5.57 -3.11 -0.58
N ILE A 32 5.23 -3.55 0.64
CA ILE A 32 4.33 -2.83 1.54
C ILE A 32 5.14 -2.40 2.77
N GLY A 33 5.25 -1.09 2.97
CA GLY A 33 5.94 -0.48 4.12
C GLY A 33 4.96 0.16 5.09
N SER A 34 4.64 1.44 4.86
CA SER A 34 3.85 2.25 5.80
C SER A 34 2.49 1.67 6.15
N ALA A 35 1.78 1.05 5.21
CA ALA A 35 0.47 0.44 5.49
C ALA A 35 0.58 -0.77 6.45
N ALA A 36 1.63 -1.59 6.30
CA ALA A 36 1.90 -2.68 7.23
C ALA A 36 2.27 -2.13 8.62
N MET A 37 3.02 -1.03 8.68
CA MET A 37 3.33 -0.35 9.95
C MET A 37 2.10 0.23 10.62
N ILE A 38 1.16 0.80 9.86
CA ILE A 38 -0.13 1.28 10.38
C ILE A 38 -0.95 0.11 10.93
N ALA A 39 -1.01 -1.01 10.20
CA ALA A 39 -1.66 -2.23 10.68
C ALA A 39 -1.01 -2.80 11.96
N LEU A 40 0.32 -2.63 12.12
CA LEU A 40 1.03 -3.02 13.35
C LEU A 40 0.58 -2.18 14.54
N ASN A 41 0.58 -0.84 14.41
CA ASN A 41 0.08 0.15 15.39
C ASN A 41 0.48 1.59 15.03
N CYS A 42 1.27 1.85 13.99
CA CYS A 42 1.75 3.19 13.67
C CYS A 42 0.55 4.15 13.56
N ASN A 43 0.62 5.28 14.28
CA ASN A 43 -0.45 6.27 14.34
C ASN A 43 -1.78 5.80 14.96
N ALA A 44 -1.81 4.64 15.64
CA ALA A 44 -2.96 4.21 16.42
C ALA A 44 -3.25 5.20 17.55
N ASP A 45 -4.54 5.39 17.84
CA ASP A 45 -5.04 6.24 18.92
C ASP A 45 -4.86 5.57 20.28
N MET A 46 -3.61 5.57 20.74
CA MET A 46 -3.14 5.00 22.00
C MET A 46 -2.09 5.94 22.60
N TYR A 47 -2.07 6.11 23.92
CA TYR A 47 -1.13 7.00 24.60
C TYR A 47 -1.19 8.47 24.09
N PRO A 48 -2.38 9.11 24.11
CA PRO A 48 -2.55 10.46 23.58
C PRO A 48 -1.60 11.48 24.23
N GLU A 49 -1.30 11.34 25.51
CA GLU A 49 -0.40 12.23 26.25
C GLU A 49 1.04 12.18 25.70
N ASP A 50 1.47 11.03 25.17
CA ASP A 50 2.80 10.87 24.58
C ASP A 50 2.87 11.44 23.16
N TYR A 51 1.76 11.42 22.40
CA TYR A 51 1.65 12.18 21.16
C TYR A 51 1.67 13.69 21.41
N GLU A 52 0.95 14.17 22.43
CA GLU A 52 0.92 15.58 22.82
C GLU A 52 2.30 16.10 23.23
N LYS A 53 3.08 15.30 23.98
CA LYS A 53 4.49 15.63 24.31
C LYS A 53 5.39 15.77 23.08
N LEU A 54 5.02 15.12 21.97
CA LEU A 54 5.70 15.24 20.68
C LEU A 54 5.11 16.37 19.81
N GLY A 55 4.12 17.12 20.30
CA GLY A 55 3.45 18.19 19.56
C GLY A 55 2.62 17.68 18.38
N THR A 56 2.07 16.47 18.48
CA THR A 56 1.27 15.83 17.42
C THR A 56 0.06 15.11 18.01
N ALA A 57 -0.78 14.54 17.15
CA ALA A 57 -1.85 13.60 17.53
C ALA A 57 -1.68 12.26 16.80
N ALA A 58 -2.40 11.24 17.27
CA ALA A 58 -2.58 9.99 16.53
C ALA A 58 -3.16 10.28 15.13
N GLY A 59 -2.74 9.50 14.12
CA GLY A 59 -3.05 9.76 12.72
C GLY A 59 -2.12 10.75 11.99
N TYR A 60 -1.40 11.61 12.72
CA TYR A 60 -0.58 12.70 12.16
C TYR A 60 0.89 12.66 12.56
N CYS A 61 1.32 11.63 13.30
CA CYS A 61 2.68 11.52 13.80
C CYS A 61 3.66 11.10 12.71
N HIS A 62 4.72 11.90 12.55
CA HIS A 62 5.86 11.67 11.65
C HIS A 62 7.22 11.77 12.39
N HIS A 63 7.22 11.59 13.71
CA HIS A 63 8.38 11.77 14.59
C HIS A 63 9.24 10.50 14.77
N CYS A 64 9.20 9.56 13.82
CA CYS A 64 9.92 8.28 13.93
C CYS A 64 11.43 8.45 14.18
N HIS A 65 12.03 9.49 13.58
CA HIS A 65 13.45 9.82 13.73
C HIS A 65 13.88 10.20 15.16
N THR A 66 12.92 10.51 16.04
CA THR A 66 13.21 10.87 17.44
C THR A 66 13.44 9.66 18.34
N GLY A 67 13.07 8.46 17.88
CA GLY A 67 13.07 7.24 18.70
C GLY A 67 12.02 7.24 19.82
N LYS A 68 11.08 8.18 19.85
CA LYS A 68 10.06 8.32 20.91
C LYS A 68 8.68 7.83 20.49
N CYS A 69 8.59 6.84 19.62
CA CYS A 69 7.31 6.35 19.09
C CYS A 69 6.37 5.91 20.23
N PRO A 70 5.20 6.57 20.42
CA PRO A 70 4.31 6.27 21.55
C PRO A 70 3.78 4.83 21.55
N VAL A 71 3.66 4.22 20.38
CA VAL A 71 3.07 2.90 20.17
C VAL A 71 4.09 1.78 20.01
N GLY A 72 5.37 2.04 20.28
CA GLY A 72 6.41 1.01 20.30
C GLY A 72 6.86 0.49 18.93
N VAL A 73 6.47 1.15 17.82
CA VAL A 73 6.76 0.68 16.46
C VAL A 73 8.13 1.13 15.94
N ALA A 74 8.48 2.40 16.13
CA ALA A 74 9.73 3.01 15.64
C ALA A 74 10.51 3.65 16.79
N THR A 75 11.03 2.81 17.68
CA THR A 75 11.76 3.19 18.89
C THR A 75 12.81 2.13 19.20
N GLN A 76 13.86 2.50 19.93
CA GLN A 76 14.83 1.59 20.54
C GLN A 76 14.87 1.77 22.08
N ASP A 77 13.90 2.52 22.64
CA ASP A 77 13.72 2.68 24.08
C ASP A 77 13.02 1.41 24.63
N PRO A 78 13.64 0.68 25.58
CA PRO A 78 13.08 -0.57 26.10
C PRO A 78 11.69 -0.46 26.72
N GLU A 79 11.33 0.70 27.28
CA GLU A 79 9.99 0.91 27.87
C GLU A 79 8.94 1.19 26.80
N LEU A 80 9.32 1.85 25.70
CA LEU A 80 8.42 2.08 24.57
C LEU A 80 8.26 0.81 23.71
N GLU A 81 9.33 0.05 23.48
CA GLU A 81 9.28 -1.20 22.72
C GLU A 81 8.29 -2.21 23.30
N LYS A 82 8.22 -2.32 24.64
CA LYS A 82 7.26 -3.19 25.36
C LYS A 82 5.80 -2.90 25.01
N ARG A 83 5.48 -1.71 24.51
CA ARG A 83 4.10 -1.33 24.13
C ARG A 83 3.62 -2.02 22.85
N LEU A 84 4.54 -2.52 22.01
CA LEU A 84 4.18 -3.29 20.83
C LEU A 84 4.04 -4.77 21.19
N GLU A 85 2.81 -5.23 21.43
CA GLU A 85 2.53 -6.65 21.65
C GLU A 85 2.61 -7.46 20.34
N PRO A 86 3.63 -8.33 20.13
CA PRO A 86 3.91 -8.92 18.82
C PRO A 86 2.79 -9.84 18.30
N GLU A 87 2.16 -10.62 19.19
CA GLU A 87 1.08 -11.54 18.81
C GLU A 87 -0.18 -10.79 18.34
N LEU A 88 -0.53 -9.70 19.02
CA LEU A 88 -1.69 -8.89 18.66
C LEU A 88 -1.42 -8.09 17.39
N ALA A 89 -0.25 -7.47 17.30
CA ALA A 89 0.19 -6.73 16.11
C ALA A 89 0.28 -7.65 14.89
N GLY A 90 0.84 -8.86 15.05
CA GLY A 90 0.91 -9.88 14.01
C GLY A 90 -0.47 -10.31 13.50
N LYS A 91 -1.45 -10.49 14.40
CA LYS A 91 -2.85 -10.75 14.00
C LYS A 91 -3.43 -9.61 13.17
N ARG A 92 -3.18 -8.35 13.52
CA ARG A 92 -3.67 -7.18 12.76
C ARG A 92 -3.04 -7.11 11.37
N VAL A 93 -1.72 -7.30 11.26
CA VAL A 93 -1.02 -7.36 9.97
C VAL A 93 -1.52 -8.52 9.12
N LYS A 94 -1.73 -9.70 9.70
CA LYS A 94 -2.32 -10.85 9.01
C LYS A 94 -3.69 -10.51 8.43
N ASN A 95 -4.57 -9.88 9.22
CA ASN A 95 -5.89 -9.49 8.75
C ASN A 95 -5.81 -8.48 7.59
N TYR A 96 -4.94 -7.47 7.72
CA TYR A 96 -4.68 -6.51 6.65
C TYR A 96 -4.21 -7.18 5.36
N LEU A 97 -3.20 -8.06 5.42
CA LEU A 97 -2.69 -8.76 4.25
C LEU A 97 -3.73 -9.71 3.63
N ALA A 98 -4.54 -10.37 4.46
CA ALA A 98 -5.64 -11.22 3.99
C ALA A 98 -6.69 -10.39 3.23
N THR A 99 -7.14 -9.26 3.79
CA THR A 99 -8.09 -8.36 3.13
C THR A 99 -7.52 -7.80 1.82
N LEU A 100 -6.28 -7.33 1.83
CA LEU A 100 -5.59 -6.84 0.63
C LEU A 100 -5.52 -7.91 -0.46
N THR A 101 -5.26 -9.17 -0.08
CA THR A 101 -5.23 -10.31 -1.01
C THR A 101 -6.61 -10.59 -1.60
N LEU A 102 -7.66 -10.59 -0.76
CA LEU A 102 -9.04 -10.81 -1.21
C LEU A 102 -9.51 -9.71 -2.17
N GLU A 103 -9.17 -8.45 -1.91
CA GLU A 103 -9.45 -7.33 -2.81
C GLU A 103 -8.76 -7.51 -4.16
N LEU A 104 -7.46 -7.83 -4.17
CA LEU A 104 -6.70 -8.08 -5.39
C LEU A 104 -7.31 -9.24 -6.20
N GLN A 105 -7.65 -10.35 -5.55
CA GLN A 105 -8.32 -11.50 -6.20
C GLN A 105 -9.67 -11.10 -6.78
N THR A 106 -10.43 -10.27 -6.07
CA THR A 106 -11.73 -9.76 -6.55
C THR A 106 -11.55 -8.94 -7.83
N LEU A 107 -10.56 -8.06 -7.89
CA LEU A 107 -10.26 -7.26 -9.07
C LEU A 107 -9.76 -8.11 -10.25
N ALA A 108 -8.90 -9.10 -10.01
CA ALA A 108 -8.48 -10.03 -11.06
C ALA A 108 -9.67 -10.79 -11.66
N ARG A 109 -10.56 -11.32 -10.81
CA ARG A 109 -11.77 -12.03 -11.25
C ARG A 109 -12.74 -11.13 -11.99
N ALA A 110 -12.89 -9.86 -11.55
CA ALA A 110 -13.75 -8.89 -12.22
C ALA A 110 -13.28 -8.58 -13.65
N ASN A 111 -11.97 -8.63 -13.90
CA ASN A 111 -11.36 -8.49 -15.22
C ASN A 111 -11.24 -9.83 -15.99
N GLY A 112 -11.91 -10.90 -15.52
CA GLY A 112 -11.90 -12.21 -16.19
C GLY A 112 -10.55 -12.94 -16.11
N LYS A 113 -9.64 -12.53 -15.21
CA LYS A 113 -8.34 -13.15 -15.03
C LYS A 113 -8.42 -14.27 -13.97
N SER A 114 -7.81 -15.41 -14.27
CA SER A 114 -7.72 -16.56 -13.37
C SER A 114 -6.57 -16.47 -12.36
N ASP A 115 -5.61 -15.59 -12.61
CA ASP A 115 -4.44 -15.34 -11.78
C ASP A 115 -4.15 -13.84 -11.78
N VAL A 116 -3.73 -13.31 -10.63
CA VAL A 116 -3.41 -11.88 -10.46
C VAL A 116 -2.24 -11.44 -11.32
N ARG A 117 -1.36 -12.37 -11.73
CA ARG A 117 -0.25 -12.14 -12.66
C ARG A 117 -0.68 -11.96 -14.11
N ASN A 118 -1.95 -12.24 -14.42
CA ASN A 118 -2.51 -12.04 -15.75
C ASN A 118 -3.21 -10.68 -15.89
N LEU A 119 -3.12 -9.82 -14.88
CA LEU A 119 -3.54 -8.43 -15.00
C LEU A 119 -2.63 -7.70 -15.97
N GLU A 120 -3.22 -6.92 -16.87
CA GLU A 120 -2.54 -6.22 -17.96
C GLU A 120 -2.99 -4.75 -18.04
N PRO A 121 -2.27 -3.86 -18.73
CA PRO A 121 -2.64 -2.44 -18.82
C PRO A 121 -4.06 -2.20 -19.36
N GLU A 122 -4.58 -3.11 -20.19
CA GLU A 122 -5.94 -3.06 -20.76
C GLU A 122 -7.03 -3.22 -19.69
N ASP A 123 -6.71 -3.78 -18.52
CA ASP A 123 -7.62 -3.91 -17.38
C ASP A 123 -7.74 -2.58 -16.57
N LEU A 124 -7.02 -1.53 -17.00
CA LEU A 124 -7.01 -0.23 -16.34
C LEU A 124 -7.71 0.84 -17.19
N ALA A 125 -8.28 1.82 -16.50
CA ALA A 125 -8.73 3.08 -17.08
C ALA A 125 -8.25 4.23 -16.20
N ALA A 126 -7.71 5.27 -16.81
CA ALA A 126 -7.27 6.47 -16.11
C ALA A 126 -8.47 7.39 -15.83
N LEU A 127 -8.55 7.94 -14.61
CA LEU A 127 -9.62 8.86 -14.21
C LEU A 127 -9.28 10.33 -14.49
N THR A 128 -8.01 10.64 -14.76
CA THR A 128 -7.56 11.99 -15.11
C THR A 128 -6.66 11.98 -16.33
N VAL A 129 -6.57 13.11 -17.01
CA VAL A 129 -5.73 13.29 -18.21
C VAL A 129 -4.25 13.11 -17.87
N GLU A 130 -3.81 13.56 -16.71
CA GLU A 130 -2.43 13.42 -16.24
C GLU A 130 -2.09 11.96 -15.98
N ALA A 131 -2.97 11.21 -15.31
CA ALA A 131 -2.77 9.78 -15.10
C ALA A 131 -2.72 9.02 -16.44
N ALA A 132 -3.60 9.37 -17.38
CA ALA A 132 -3.62 8.77 -18.72
C ALA A 132 -2.29 9.01 -19.45
N ALA A 133 -1.81 10.27 -19.46
CA ALA A 133 -0.57 10.65 -20.11
C ALA A 133 0.66 9.99 -19.48
N MET A 134 0.74 9.93 -18.15
CA MET A 134 1.91 9.42 -17.43
C MET A 134 1.98 7.89 -17.42
N ALA A 135 0.84 7.21 -17.22
CA ALA A 135 0.78 5.75 -17.15
C ALA A 135 0.57 5.09 -18.52
N ARG A 136 0.26 5.86 -19.56
CA ARG A 136 -0.12 5.38 -20.91
C ARG A 136 -1.30 4.41 -20.86
N VAL A 137 -2.30 4.76 -20.05
CA VAL A 137 -3.57 4.04 -19.91
C VAL A 137 -4.69 4.92 -20.49
N PRO A 138 -5.66 4.39 -21.24
CA PRO A 138 -6.74 5.19 -21.81
C PRO A 138 -7.55 5.95 -20.75
N LEU A 139 -7.98 7.17 -21.09
CA LEU A 139 -8.91 7.93 -20.25
C LEU A 139 -10.27 7.23 -20.21
N ALA A 140 -10.83 7.08 -19.01
CA ALA A 140 -12.09 6.37 -18.79
C ALA A 140 -13.21 6.85 -19.72
N GLY A 141 -13.91 5.90 -20.33
CA GLY A 141 -14.96 6.15 -21.32
C GLY A 141 -14.45 6.46 -22.74
N THR A 142 -13.14 6.35 -22.98
CA THR A 142 -12.51 6.62 -24.28
C THR A 142 -11.39 5.62 -24.58
N ASN A 143 -10.89 5.63 -25.81
CA ASN A 143 -9.63 4.96 -26.19
C ASN A 143 -8.46 5.96 -26.27
N TRP A 144 -8.64 7.18 -25.79
CA TRP A 144 -7.68 8.26 -25.97
C TRP A 144 -6.60 8.25 -24.89
N ILE A 145 -5.34 8.35 -25.31
CA ILE A 145 -4.18 8.56 -24.46
C ILE A 145 -3.55 9.91 -24.87
N PRO A 146 -3.51 10.91 -23.99
CA PRO A 146 -2.94 12.22 -24.33
C PRO A 146 -1.48 12.10 -24.79
N GLY A 147 -1.16 12.74 -25.93
CA GLY A 147 0.18 12.71 -26.51
C GLY A 147 0.52 11.45 -27.33
N HIS A 148 -0.44 10.53 -27.51
CA HIS A 148 -0.33 9.41 -28.44
C HIS A 148 -1.39 9.56 -29.55
N GLU A 149 -0.97 9.46 -30.81
CA GLU A 149 -1.89 9.31 -31.95
C GLU A 149 -2.40 7.84 -31.99
N LEU A 150 -3.67 7.66 -32.34
CA LEU A 150 -4.36 6.35 -32.43
C LEU A 150 -3.82 5.49 -33.57
#